data_AF-B4UF32-F1
#
_entry.id   AF-B4UF32-F1
#
_cell.length_a   1.000
_cell.length_b   1.000
_cell.length_c   1.000
_cell.angle_alpha   90.00
_cell.angle_beta   90.00
_cell.angle_gamma   90.00
#
_symmetry.space_group_name_H-M   'P 1'
#
loop_
_entity.id
_entity.type
_entity.pdbx_description
1 polymer ?
#
loop_
_entity_poly.entity_id
_entity_poly.type
_entity_poly.pdbx_seq_one_letter_code
_entity_poly.pdbx_strand_id
1 'polypeptide(L)'
;MKPASARLRPGDVVAFLGPSLRADEARRLAPCRVLPPARAGDLLAVLPARPLAIALVDGLFDTVPSVWPREVLAALDAGVAVFGGGSMGALRAAELAAHGVVGVGRVFGWYRDGVIDDDGEVALLHGHAEDAFRPFTLPLVQVRAALEDARASGEVGPAAARAVLAAAAGIPYTARTWPAVLTRARLAPAERARLGERLPRAPDVKRADAEACLLAAAEFARARRQGAPPPPRPAAGSPPAHLRRARLARAATLLPGGAEVPSGEVLAALARRPDARRLAAVGLRRAALAALARSMGLAAGEAETAEAERAWLRRAGVRPEGRAAFLAACGLDDGAARRLCEDLALEARLLGMAERAVPDGPSWEEGLALAARLGGAWPEEAQRLVAPPTSPRRRTRRRRSP
;
A
#
# COMPACT_ATOMS: atom_id res chain seq x y z
N MET A 1 10.14 -9.50 33.35
CA MET A 1 10.68 -9.81 32.01
C MET A 1 9.70 -9.25 30.96
N LYS A 2 9.99 -8.10 30.31
CA LYS A 2 9.12 -7.61 29.21
C LYS A 2 9.15 -8.64 28.08
N PRO A 3 8.01 -9.08 27.52
CA PRO A 3 7.99 -10.15 26.53
C PRO A 3 8.75 -9.73 25.27
N ALA A 4 9.50 -10.67 24.68
CA ALA A 4 10.26 -10.47 23.45
C ALA A 4 9.41 -9.99 22.25
N SER A 5 8.07 -10.09 22.34
CA SER A 5 7.11 -9.63 21.33
C SER A 5 7.00 -8.11 21.19
N ALA A 6 7.53 -7.33 22.14
CA ALA A 6 7.42 -5.86 22.16
C ALA A 6 8.55 -5.14 21.39
N ARG A 7 9.59 -5.85 20.93
CA ARG A 7 10.70 -5.25 20.18
C ARG A 7 10.32 -5.02 18.72
N LEU A 8 10.69 -3.85 18.20
CA LEU A 8 10.48 -3.48 16.80
C LEU A 8 11.38 -4.33 15.89
N ARG A 9 10.81 -4.87 14.81
CA ARG A 9 11.53 -5.63 13.79
C ARG A 9 11.71 -4.77 12.53
N PRO A 10 12.77 -4.98 11.72
CA PRO A 10 12.96 -4.19 10.49
C PRO A 10 11.76 -4.22 9.53
N GLY A 11 11.03 -5.34 9.44
CA GLY A 11 9.82 -5.43 8.61
C GLY A 11 8.58 -4.72 9.16
N ASP A 12 8.63 -4.20 10.40
CA ASP A 12 7.50 -3.51 11.02
C ASP A 12 7.33 -2.09 10.49
N VAL A 13 8.42 -1.47 10.03
CA VAL A 13 8.43 -0.12 9.45
C VAL A 13 9.07 -0.20 8.08
N VAL A 14 8.33 0.23 7.06
CA VAL A 14 8.86 0.42 5.71
C VAL A 14 9.07 1.92 5.48
N ALA A 15 10.27 2.32 5.08
CA ALA A 15 10.59 3.72 4.83
C ALA A 15 10.98 3.91 3.37
N PHE A 16 10.29 4.80 2.66
CA PHE A 16 10.63 5.21 1.29
C PHE A 16 11.50 6.46 1.34
N LEU A 17 12.80 6.28 1.10
CA LEU A 17 13.84 7.29 1.30
C LEU A 17 14.75 7.37 0.07
N GLY A 18 15.33 8.54 -0.16
CA GLY A 18 16.43 8.75 -1.10
C GLY A 18 17.23 10.00 -0.75
N PRO A 19 17.02 11.13 -1.45
CA PRO A 19 17.82 12.34 -1.24
C PRO A 19 17.62 12.99 0.13
N SER A 20 16.51 12.73 0.83
CA SER A 20 16.21 13.39 2.10
C SER A 20 16.94 12.74 3.29
N LEU A 21 17.17 11.43 3.26
CA LEU A 21 17.87 10.71 4.33
C LEU A 21 18.47 9.41 3.79
N ARG A 22 19.77 9.18 4.04
CA ARG A 22 20.44 7.98 3.54
C ARG A 22 19.96 6.73 4.28
N ALA A 23 19.96 5.60 3.58
CA ALA A 23 19.50 4.34 4.13
C ALA A 23 20.31 3.85 5.35
N ASP A 24 21.61 4.12 5.39
CA ASP A 24 22.45 3.76 6.55
C ASP A 24 22.15 4.64 7.77
N GLU A 25 21.90 5.93 7.56
CA GLU A 25 21.45 6.86 8.61
C GLU A 25 20.09 6.47 9.17
N ALA A 26 19.12 6.19 8.30
CA ALA A 26 17.79 5.74 8.69
C ALA A 26 17.81 4.49 9.58
N ARG A 27 18.63 3.50 9.22
CA ARG A 27 18.78 2.26 10.00
C ARG A 27 19.45 2.48 11.37
N ARG A 28 20.24 3.54 11.54
CA ARG A 28 20.78 3.94 12.86
C ARG A 28 19.70 4.56 13.75
N LEU A 29 18.72 5.23 13.18
CA LEU A 29 17.61 5.85 13.91
C LEU A 29 16.57 4.83 14.39
N ALA A 30 16.20 3.87 13.53
CA ALA A 30 15.24 2.83 13.89
C ALA A 30 15.40 1.55 13.05
N PRO A 31 15.09 0.36 13.61
CA PRO A 31 14.92 -0.87 12.83
C PRO A 31 13.82 -0.69 11.77
N CYS A 32 14.19 -0.64 10.50
CA CYS A 32 13.26 -0.46 9.37
C CYS A 32 13.78 -1.12 8.08
N ARG A 33 12.85 -1.44 7.18
CA ARG A 33 13.11 -1.80 5.78
C ARG A 33 13.12 -0.51 4.97
N VAL A 34 14.31 -0.06 4.58
CA VAL A 34 14.46 1.11 3.70
C VAL A 34 14.32 0.68 2.24
N LEU A 35 13.45 1.37 1.51
CA LEU A 35 13.23 1.25 0.08
C LEU A 35 13.58 2.57 -0.62
N PRO A 36 13.86 2.55 -1.94
CA PRO A 36 14.07 3.75 -2.76
C PRO A 36 12.93 4.77 -2.66
N PRO A 37 13.08 5.98 -3.22
CA PRO A 37 11.97 6.92 -3.37
C PRO A 37 10.77 6.26 -4.07
N ALA A 38 9.59 6.42 -3.47
CA ALA A 38 8.38 5.71 -3.90
C ALA A 38 7.87 6.19 -5.27
N ARG A 39 7.34 5.27 -6.06
CA ARG A 39 6.54 5.54 -7.27
C ARG A 39 5.20 4.79 -7.20
N ALA A 40 4.32 5.03 -8.18
CA ALA A 40 3.04 4.34 -8.29
C ALA A 40 3.22 2.80 -8.30
N GLY A 41 2.49 2.15 -7.42
CA GLY A 41 2.48 0.70 -7.19
C GLY A 41 3.39 0.23 -6.05
N ASP A 42 4.38 1.03 -5.61
CA ASP A 42 5.36 0.58 -4.63
C ASP A 42 4.75 0.40 -3.23
N LEU A 43 3.75 1.21 -2.87
CA LEU A 43 3.02 1.01 -1.61
C LEU A 43 2.27 -0.32 -1.67
N LEU A 44 1.59 -0.62 -2.78
CA LEU A 44 0.87 -1.89 -2.96
C LEU A 44 1.81 -3.11 -2.89
N ALA A 45 3.06 -2.95 -3.35
CA ALA A 45 4.07 -4.00 -3.32
C ALA A 45 4.36 -4.50 -1.90
N VAL A 46 4.38 -3.60 -0.91
CA VAL A 46 4.80 -3.93 0.46
C VAL A 46 3.66 -4.35 1.38
N LEU A 47 2.40 -4.08 1.03
CA LEU A 47 1.26 -4.37 1.91
C LEU A 47 1.11 -5.87 2.28
N PRO A 48 1.37 -6.85 1.40
CA PRO A 48 1.31 -8.27 1.76
C PRO A 48 2.27 -8.66 2.89
N ALA A 49 3.37 -7.91 3.08
CA ALA A 49 4.30 -8.09 4.20
C ALA A 49 3.73 -7.62 5.54
N ARG A 50 2.59 -6.93 5.53
CA ARG A 50 1.87 -6.42 6.72
C ARG A 50 2.76 -5.57 7.63
N PRO A 51 3.46 -4.55 7.10
CA PRO A 51 4.16 -3.60 7.95
C PRO A 51 3.15 -2.93 8.90
N LEU A 52 3.62 -2.50 10.08
CA LEU A 52 2.78 -1.76 11.04
C LEU A 52 2.68 -0.29 10.65
N ALA A 53 3.74 0.25 10.05
CA ALA A 53 3.79 1.62 9.57
C ALA A 53 4.60 1.75 8.26
N ILE A 54 4.22 2.73 7.45
CA ILE A 54 4.98 3.21 6.30
C ILE A 54 5.38 4.66 6.58
N ALA A 55 6.69 4.95 6.53
CA ALA A 55 7.22 6.30 6.45
C ALA A 55 7.42 6.66 4.97
N LEU A 56 6.49 7.40 4.40
CA LEU A 56 6.57 7.92 3.04
C LEU A 56 7.25 9.29 3.10
N VAL A 57 8.49 9.38 2.62
CA VAL A 57 9.23 10.65 2.61
C VAL A 57 9.50 11.05 1.18
N ASP A 58 10.37 10.29 0.50
CA ASP A 58 10.78 10.59 -0.86
C ASP A 58 9.93 9.83 -1.88
N GLY A 59 9.67 10.49 -2.99
CA GLY A 59 9.01 9.90 -4.14
C GLY A 59 9.61 10.39 -5.45
N LEU A 60 9.49 9.57 -6.48
CA LEU A 60 9.89 9.91 -7.85
C LEU A 60 8.73 10.60 -8.56
N PHE A 61 9.04 11.65 -9.31
CA PHE A 61 8.10 12.40 -10.13
C PHE A 61 8.69 12.64 -11.53
N ASP A 62 7.90 13.23 -12.44
CA ASP A 62 8.24 13.54 -13.83
C ASP A 62 8.33 12.31 -14.77
N THR A 63 9.39 11.51 -14.64
CA THR A 63 9.66 10.37 -15.56
C THR A 63 8.85 9.11 -15.27
N VAL A 64 8.30 9.01 -14.06
CA VAL A 64 7.45 7.91 -13.62
C VAL A 64 6.25 8.47 -12.86
N PRO A 65 5.09 7.79 -12.91
CA PRO A 65 3.94 8.20 -12.11
C PRO A 65 4.28 8.18 -10.62
N SER A 66 4.08 9.32 -9.96
CA SER A 66 4.19 9.48 -8.51
C SER A 66 3.20 8.58 -7.76
N VAL A 67 3.45 8.34 -6.47
CA VAL A 67 2.55 7.55 -5.61
C VAL A 67 1.12 8.07 -5.71
N TRP A 68 0.17 7.19 -6.02
CA TRP A 68 -1.25 7.57 -6.10
C TRP A 68 -1.87 7.73 -4.72
N PRO A 69 -2.69 8.77 -4.47
CA PRO A 69 -3.42 8.92 -3.21
C PRO A 69 -4.24 7.67 -2.84
N ARG A 70 -4.79 6.97 -3.84
CA ARG A 70 -5.56 5.74 -3.63
C ARG A 70 -4.73 4.55 -3.14
N GLU A 71 -3.42 4.51 -3.38
CA GLU A 71 -2.54 3.50 -2.78
C GLU A 71 -2.31 3.75 -1.31
N VAL A 72 -2.17 5.02 -0.92
CA VAL A 72 -2.05 5.43 0.48
C VAL A 72 -3.33 5.06 1.25
N LEU A 73 -4.50 5.34 0.68
CA LEU A 73 -5.78 4.88 1.25
C LEU A 73 -5.87 3.35 1.35
N ALA A 74 -5.32 2.62 0.36
CA ALA A 74 -5.28 1.16 0.40
C ALA A 74 -4.37 0.63 1.51
N ALA A 75 -3.30 1.35 1.87
CA ALA A 75 -2.45 1.00 3.01
C ALA A 75 -3.20 1.18 4.34
N LEU A 76 -3.90 2.30 4.52
CA LEU A 76 -4.72 2.56 5.71
C LEU A 76 -5.84 1.51 5.86
N ASP A 77 -6.51 1.17 4.76
CA ASP A 77 -7.55 0.13 4.74
C ASP A 77 -6.99 -1.28 5.06
N ALA A 78 -5.73 -1.55 4.67
CA ALA A 78 -5.00 -2.75 5.08
C ALA A 78 -4.57 -2.74 6.56
N GLY A 79 -4.88 -1.67 7.32
CA GLY A 79 -4.51 -1.51 8.73
C GLY A 79 -3.06 -1.08 8.94
N VAL A 80 -2.40 -0.55 7.90
CA VAL A 80 -1.03 -0.04 7.95
C VAL A 80 -1.09 1.47 8.15
N ALA A 81 -0.44 1.99 9.19
CA ALA A 81 -0.38 3.44 9.39
C ALA A 81 0.56 4.08 8.37
N VAL A 82 0.20 5.25 7.84
CA VAL A 82 1.06 5.99 6.92
C VAL A 82 1.44 7.32 7.53
N PHE A 83 2.75 7.56 7.61
CA PHE A 83 3.36 8.80 8.02
C PHE A 83 3.97 9.44 6.78
N GLY A 84 3.60 10.69 6.49
CA GLY A 84 4.12 11.44 5.36
C GLY A 84 4.88 12.67 5.86
N GLY A 85 6.13 12.85 5.44
CA GLY A 85 6.93 14.00 5.86
C GLY A 85 8.06 14.29 4.88
N GLY A 86 8.43 15.56 4.77
CA GLY A 86 9.34 16.03 3.72
C GLY A 86 8.83 15.76 2.30
N SER A 87 9.55 16.25 1.30
CA SER A 87 9.40 15.86 -0.12
C SER A 87 7.96 15.53 -0.60
N MET A 88 7.77 14.44 -1.36
CA MET A 88 6.46 13.96 -1.82
C MET A 88 5.57 13.42 -0.69
N GLY A 89 6.16 12.92 0.38
CA GLY A 89 5.43 12.39 1.54
C GLY A 89 4.58 13.43 2.25
N ALA A 90 5.12 14.64 2.42
CA ALA A 90 4.44 15.79 3.00
C ALA A 90 3.21 16.21 2.18
N LEU A 91 3.35 16.24 0.85
CA LEU A 91 2.24 16.53 -0.07
C LEU A 91 1.11 15.49 0.10
N ARG A 92 1.43 14.20 0.04
CA ARG A 92 0.43 13.13 0.22
C ARG A 92 -0.20 13.14 1.60
N ALA A 93 0.56 13.52 2.64
CA ALA A 93 -0.01 13.71 3.96
C ALA A 93 -0.96 14.90 4.03
N ALA A 94 -0.64 16.04 3.40
CA ALA A 94 -1.53 17.20 3.38
C ALA A 94 -2.86 16.88 2.68
N GLU A 95 -2.81 16.18 1.54
CA GLU A 95 -4.02 15.76 0.80
C GLU A 95 -4.89 14.75 1.56
N LEU A 96 -4.27 13.87 2.36
CA LEU A 96 -4.93 12.70 2.95
C LEU A 96 -5.01 12.74 4.48
N ALA A 97 -4.68 13.86 5.11
CA ALA A 97 -4.77 14.04 6.56
C ALA A 97 -6.18 13.76 7.08
N ALA A 98 -7.21 14.25 6.37
CA ALA A 98 -8.62 13.99 6.68
C ALA A 98 -9.02 12.51 6.59
N HIS A 99 -8.20 11.68 5.93
CA HIS A 99 -8.43 10.25 5.77
C HIS A 99 -7.56 9.39 6.71
N GLY A 100 -6.73 10.00 7.57
CA GLY A 100 -5.94 9.29 8.58
C GLY A 100 -4.45 9.16 8.28
N VAL A 101 -3.93 9.80 7.23
CA VAL A 101 -2.48 9.92 7.04
C VAL A 101 -1.92 10.91 8.06
N VAL A 102 -0.82 10.55 8.73
CA VAL A 102 -0.17 11.41 9.72
C VAL A 102 0.90 12.24 9.02
N GLY A 103 0.68 13.54 8.93
CA GLY A 103 1.68 14.47 8.44
C GLY A 103 2.74 14.82 9.49
N VAL A 104 4.00 14.83 9.08
CA VAL A 104 5.15 15.08 9.97
C VAL A 104 6.09 16.10 9.35
N GLY A 105 6.55 17.03 10.19
CA GLY A 105 7.61 17.98 9.82
C GLY A 105 7.10 19.30 9.23
N ARG A 106 8.06 20.17 8.92
CA ARG A 106 7.83 21.55 8.51
C ARG A 106 7.26 21.65 7.09
N VAL A 107 7.72 20.82 6.16
CA VAL A 107 7.22 20.82 4.77
C VAL A 107 5.76 20.38 4.73
N PHE A 108 5.36 19.40 5.56
CA PHE A 108 3.95 19.06 5.72
C PHE A 108 3.15 20.25 6.29
N GLY A 109 3.66 20.90 7.33
CA GLY A 109 3.03 22.10 7.90
C GLY A 109 2.82 23.18 6.84
N TRP A 110 3.81 23.42 5.98
CA TRP A 110 3.70 24.39 4.90
C TRP A 110 2.62 24.04 3.87
N TYR A 111 2.51 22.77 3.45
CA TYR A 111 1.42 22.35 2.56
C TYR A 111 0.04 22.45 3.23
N ARG A 112 -0.07 21.98 4.49
CA ARG A 112 -1.32 22.01 5.26
C ARG A 112 -1.83 23.45 5.45
N ASP A 113 -0.93 24.36 5.75
CA ASP A 113 -1.26 25.76 6.07
C ASP A 113 -1.33 26.66 4.81
N GLY A 114 -1.11 26.09 3.61
CA GLY A 114 -1.13 26.83 2.34
C GLY A 114 0.03 27.80 2.15
N VAL A 115 1.15 27.62 2.87
CA VAL A 115 2.39 28.37 2.68
C VAL A 115 3.05 27.98 1.34
N ILE A 116 2.87 26.72 0.94
CA ILE A 116 3.26 26.16 -0.36
C ILE A 116 2.12 25.29 -0.89
N ASP A 117 1.95 25.26 -2.21
CA ASP A 117 0.89 24.50 -2.90
C ASP A 117 1.37 23.83 -4.21
N ASP A 118 2.59 24.13 -4.67
CA ASP A 118 3.17 23.63 -5.92
C ASP A 118 4.02 22.36 -5.70
N ASP A 119 3.89 21.37 -6.59
CA ASP A 119 4.68 20.12 -6.54
C ASP A 119 6.19 20.37 -6.77
N GLY A 120 6.54 21.43 -7.50
CA GLY A 120 7.89 21.90 -7.77
C GLY A 120 8.61 22.48 -6.55
N GLU A 121 7.90 22.69 -5.43
CA GLU A 121 8.50 23.15 -4.17
C GLU A 121 9.46 22.11 -3.60
N VAL A 122 9.12 20.83 -3.74
CA VAL A 122 9.90 19.70 -3.22
C VAL A 122 10.78 19.00 -4.26
N ALA A 123 10.57 19.36 -5.53
CA ALA A 123 11.28 18.84 -6.69
C ALA A 123 12.77 19.18 -6.69
N LEU A 124 13.62 18.18 -6.98
CA LEU A 124 15.05 18.33 -7.19
C LEU A 124 15.58 17.19 -8.08
N LEU A 125 16.71 17.41 -8.72
CA LEU A 125 17.46 16.40 -9.47
C LEU A 125 18.42 15.67 -8.52
N HIS A 126 18.43 14.35 -8.55
CA HIS A 126 19.31 13.51 -7.73
C HIS A 126 19.87 12.35 -8.56
N GLY A 127 20.96 11.76 -8.06
CA GLY A 127 21.56 10.55 -8.64
C GLY A 127 20.67 9.32 -8.50
N HIS A 128 21.09 8.21 -9.10
CA HIS A 128 20.39 6.93 -8.99
C HIS A 128 20.77 6.19 -7.70
N ALA A 129 20.38 4.92 -7.59
CA ALA A 129 20.65 4.12 -6.40
C ALA A 129 22.16 3.95 -6.16
N GLU A 130 22.96 3.91 -7.22
CA GLU A 130 24.42 3.81 -7.21
C GLU A 130 25.07 5.02 -6.52
N ASP A 131 24.46 6.20 -6.67
CA ASP A 131 24.91 7.46 -6.04
C ASP A 131 24.23 7.71 -4.69
N ALA A 132 23.52 6.71 -4.14
CA ALA A 132 22.70 6.82 -2.95
C ALA A 132 21.69 8.00 -3.01
N PHE A 133 21.15 8.27 -4.21
CA PHE A 133 20.22 9.37 -4.46
C PHE A 133 20.74 10.75 -4.06
N ARG A 134 22.06 10.97 -4.14
CA ARG A 134 22.66 12.27 -3.81
C ARG A 134 21.99 13.40 -4.62
N PRO A 135 21.53 14.49 -3.97
CA PRO A 135 20.95 15.63 -4.68
C PRO A 135 22.03 16.38 -5.48
N PHE A 136 21.71 16.72 -6.73
CA PHE A 136 22.52 17.59 -7.60
C PHE A 136 21.99 19.03 -7.60
N THR A 137 20.69 19.21 -7.37
CA THR A 137 20.05 20.51 -7.30
C THR A 137 19.24 20.68 -6.01
N LEU A 138 18.68 21.87 -5.84
CA LEU A 138 17.99 22.31 -4.63
C LEU A 138 16.47 22.32 -4.83
N PRO A 139 15.71 21.81 -3.85
CA PRO A 139 14.27 22.05 -3.79
C PRO A 139 14.01 23.47 -3.26
N LEU A 140 12.88 24.06 -3.65
CA LEU A 140 12.54 25.44 -3.28
C LEU A 140 12.24 25.56 -1.77
N VAL A 141 11.70 24.50 -1.16
CA VAL A 141 11.52 24.39 0.30
C VAL A 141 12.82 24.57 1.07
N GLN A 142 13.97 24.11 0.53
CA GLN A 142 15.26 24.31 1.18
C GLN A 142 15.70 25.77 1.12
N VAL A 143 15.41 26.46 0.01
CA VAL A 143 15.71 27.89 -0.12
C VAL A 143 14.88 28.70 0.88
N ARG A 144 13.59 28.37 1.01
CA ARG A 144 12.68 28.98 1.98
C ARG A 144 13.15 28.77 3.41
N ALA A 145 13.47 27.53 3.79
CA ALA A 145 13.96 27.20 5.13
C ALA A 145 15.24 27.96 5.47
N ALA A 146 16.20 27.99 4.54
CA ALA A 146 17.47 28.69 4.73
C ALA A 146 17.31 30.21 4.87
N LEU A 147 16.37 30.81 4.12
CA LEU A 147 16.05 32.21 4.25
C LEU A 147 15.34 32.52 5.57
N GLU A 148 14.41 31.67 6.02
CA GLU A 148 13.76 31.84 7.32
C GLU A 148 14.78 31.75 8.47
N ASP A 149 15.71 30.80 8.40
CA ASP A 149 16.81 30.65 9.35
C ASP A 149 17.74 31.88 9.35
N ALA A 150 18.18 32.35 8.18
CA ALA A 150 19.01 33.54 8.05
C ALA A 150 18.26 34.83 8.47
N ARG A 151 16.94 34.89 8.33
CA ARG A 151 16.14 36.03 8.81
C ARG A 151 16.05 36.03 10.33
N ALA A 152 15.85 34.86 10.94
CA ALA A 152 15.76 34.72 12.39
C ALA A 152 17.06 35.16 13.09
N SER A 153 18.22 34.93 12.45
CA SER A 153 19.52 35.41 12.94
C SER A 153 19.86 36.85 12.56
N GLY A 154 18.94 37.60 11.93
CA GLY A 154 19.16 38.98 11.49
C GLY A 154 20.15 39.10 10.32
N GLU A 155 20.44 37.99 9.64
CA GLU A 155 21.46 37.96 8.60
C GLU A 155 20.97 38.36 7.21
N VAL A 156 19.66 38.35 6.98
CA VAL A 156 19.09 38.81 5.72
C VAL A 156 17.87 39.68 5.95
N GLY A 157 17.83 40.83 5.28
CA GLY A 157 16.68 41.71 5.32
C GLY A 157 15.49 41.14 4.53
N PRO A 158 14.24 41.59 4.79
CA PRO A 158 13.06 41.10 4.09
C PRO A 158 13.12 41.28 2.56
N ALA A 159 13.72 42.37 2.08
CA ALA A 159 13.85 42.66 0.65
C ALA A 159 14.79 41.66 -0.05
N ALA A 160 15.96 41.42 0.53
CA ALA A 160 16.93 40.45 0.01
C ALA A 160 16.38 39.02 0.05
N ALA A 161 15.70 38.63 1.13
CA ALA A 161 15.07 37.31 1.22
C ALA A 161 14.02 37.10 0.11
N ARG A 162 13.16 38.09 -0.15
CA ARG A 162 12.20 38.03 -1.27
C ARG A 162 12.91 37.93 -2.62
N ALA A 163 13.99 38.69 -2.83
CA ALA A 163 14.76 38.66 -4.07
C ALA A 163 15.41 37.28 -4.33
N VAL A 164 15.97 36.65 -3.30
CA VAL A 164 16.55 35.30 -3.39
C VAL A 164 15.48 34.25 -3.65
N LEU A 165 14.35 34.29 -2.92
CA LEU A 165 13.27 33.34 -3.11
C LEU A 165 12.66 33.44 -4.51
N ALA A 166 12.40 34.66 -5.00
CA ALA A 166 11.89 34.88 -6.35
C ALA A 166 12.89 34.42 -7.43
N ALA A 167 14.20 34.65 -7.21
CA ALA A 167 15.23 34.13 -8.10
C ALA A 167 15.25 32.60 -8.13
N ALA A 168 15.12 31.94 -6.98
CA ALA A 168 15.07 30.49 -6.89
C ALA A 168 13.83 29.88 -7.54
N ALA A 169 12.66 30.48 -7.33
CA ALA A 169 11.41 30.06 -7.95
C ALA A 169 11.46 30.19 -9.48
N GLY A 170 12.16 31.21 -9.99
CA GLY A 170 12.36 31.42 -11.42
C GLY A 170 13.41 30.51 -12.09
N ILE A 171 14.02 29.58 -11.37
CA ILE A 171 14.96 28.59 -11.92
C ILE A 171 14.29 27.21 -11.90
N PRO A 172 14.26 26.48 -13.04
CA PRO A 172 13.77 25.11 -13.08
C PRO A 172 14.48 24.23 -12.04
N TYR A 173 13.74 23.31 -11.42
CA TYR A 173 14.28 22.44 -10.37
C TYR A 173 15.50 21.64 -10.84
N THR A 174 15.60 21.34 -12.14
CA THR A 174 16.70 20.62 -12.79
C THR A 174 18.01 21.42 -12.89
N ALA A 175 17.97 22.73 -12.63
CA ALA A 175 19.13 23.62 -12.68
C ALA A 175 19.33 24.45 -11.40
N ARG A 176 18.47 24.28 -10.39
CA ARG A 176 18.46 25.12 -9.18
C ARG A 176 19.65 24.79 -8.27
N THR A 177 20.64 25.67 -8.20
CA THR A 177 21.78 25.54 -7.29
C THR A 177 22.00 26.86 -6.57
N TRP A 178 22.68 26.85 -5.40
CA TRP A 178 22.96 28.08 -4.66
C TRP A 178 23.70 29.13 -5.51
N PRO A 179 24.75 28.77 -6.28
CA PRO A 179 25.38 29.71 -7.20
C PRO A 179 24.42 30.30 -8.24
N ALA A 180 23.56 29.48 -8.85
CA ALA A 180 22.59 29.95 -9.84
C ALA A 180 21.54 30.89 -9.24
N VAL A 181 21.00 30.53 -8.06
CA VAL A 181 20.03 31.34 -7.30
C VAL A 181 20.63 32.69 -6.95
N LEU A 182 21.83 32.70 -6.37
CA LEU A 182 22.49 33.92 -5.93
C LEU A 182 22.92 34.78 -7.11
N THR A 183 23.35 34.18 -8.22
CA THR A 183 23.68 34.89 -9.47
C THR A 183 22.46 35.65 -10.01
N ARG A 184 21.29 34.99 -10.04
CA ARG A 184 20.03 35.56 -10.54
C ARG A 184 19.40 36.58 -9.58
N ALA A 185 19.65 36.46 -8.28
CA ALA A 185 19.11 37.38 -7.29
C ALA A 185 19.66 38.81 -7.46
N ARG A 186 18.77 39.81 -7.35
CA ARG A 186 19.12 41.23 -7.38
C ARG A 186 19.67 41.67 -6.02
N LEU A 187 20.92 41.31 -5.75
CA LEU A 187 21.64 41.60 -4.50
C LEU A 187 22.90 42.43 -4.77
N ALA A 188 23.25 43.29 -3.82
CA ALA A 188 24.54 43.98 -3.81
C ALA A 188 25.69 42.95 -3.68
N PRO A 189 26.90 43.22 -4.21
CA PRO A 189 28.01 42.27 -4.20
C PRO A 189 28.38 41.73 -2.81
N ALA A 190 28.44 42.61 -1.79
CA ALA A 190 28.74 42.20 -0.42
C ALA A 190 27.67 41.30 0.20
N GLU A 191 26.38 41.62 -0.04
CA GLU A 191 25.26 40.82 0.44
C GLU A 191 25.21 39.44 -0.25
N ARG A 192 25.49 39.39 -1.55
CA ARG A 192 25.59 38.14 -2.32
C ARG A 192 26.69 37.23 -1.80
N ALA A 193 27.88 37.77 -1.52
CA ALA A 193 29.00 37.00 -0.98
C ALA A 193 28.63 36.39 0.39
N ARG A 194 28.08 37.21 1.29
CA ARG A 194 27.65 36.78 2.61
C ARG A 194 26.57 35.69 2.56
N LEU A 195 25.54 35.86 1.72
CA LEU A 195 24.49 34.86 1.56
C LEU A 195 24.99 33.59 0.87
N GLY A 196 26.02 33.70 0.02
CA GLY A 196 26.72 32.57 -0.60
C GLY A 196 27.39 31.64 0.40
N GLU A 197 27.88 32.17 1.52
CA GLU A 197 28.43 31.35 2.60
C GLU A 197 27.34 30.87 3.56
N ARG A 198 26.35 31.71 3.83
CA ARG A 198 25.34 31.46 4.87
C ARG A 198 24.28 30.45 4.48
N LEU A 199 23.68 30.59 3.30
CA LEU A 199 22.52 29.79 2.90
C LEU A 199 22.83 28.30 2.70
N PRO A 200 23.98 27.91 2.11
CA PRO A 200 24.35 26.49 2.00
C PRO A 200 24.62 25.79 3.33
N ARG A 201 24.86 26.55 4.41
CA ARG A 201 25.09 26.01 5.76
C ARG A 201 23.80 25.91 6.59
N ALA A 202 22.67 26.38 6.07
CA ALA A 202 21.40 26.25 6.77
C ALA A 202 21.04 24.77 7.00
N PRO A 203 20.35 24.44 8.09
CA PRO A 203 19.85 23.08 8.32
C PRO A 203 19.03 22.56 7.13
N ASP A 204 19.20 21.28 6.81
CA ASP A 204 18.43 20.63 5.75
C ASP A 204 17.03 20.29 6.27
N VAL A 205 16.02 21.00 5.76
CA VAL A 205 14.62 20.83 6.19
C VAL A 205 14.07 19.47 5.78
N LYS A 206 14.49 18.94 4.62
CA LYS A 206 14.01 17.65 4.14
C LYS A 206 14.60 16.52 4.97
N ARG A 207 15.87 16.65 5.37
CA ARG A 207 16.51 15.73 6.30
C ARG A 207 15.81 15.72 7.66
N ALA A 208 15.62 16.89 8.26
CA ALA A 208 14.96 16.98 9.56
C ALA A 208 13.54 16.37 9.54
N ASP A 209 12.77 16.65 8.49
CA ASP A 209 11.45 16.07 8.30
C ASP A 209 11.49 14.55 8.07
N ALA A 210 12.46 14.04 7.30
CA ALA A 210 12.63 12.62 7.06
C ALA A 210 12.96 11.84 8.34
N GLU A 211 13.87 12.38 9.16
CA GLU A 211 14.23 11.80 10.46
C GLU A 211 13.02 11.79 11.41
N ALA A 212 12.30 12.91 11.52
CA ALA A 212 11.09 13.01 12.33
C ALA A 212 9.99 12.04 11.87
N CYS A 213 9.76 11.94 10.56
CA CYS A 213 8.77 11.04 9.96
C CYS A 213 9.08 9.56 10.27
N LEU A 214 10.35 9.15 10.10
CA LEU A 214 10.79 7.79 10.42
C LEU A 214 10.64 7.47 11.90
N LEU A 215 11.03 8.40 12.78
CA LEU A 215 10.92 8.22 14.23
C LEU A 215 9.46 8.10 14.68
N ALA A 216 8.56 8.92 14.14
CA ALA A 216 7.13 8.84 14.42
C ALA A 216 6.53 7.50 13.97
N ALA A 217 6.87 7.03 12.77
CA ALA A 217 6.45 5.71 12.28
C ALA A 217 6.97 4.57 13.17
N ALA A 218 8.22 4.65 13.62
CA ALA A 218 8.83 3.67 14.50
C ALA A 218 8.20 3.67 15.91
N GLU A 219 7.87 4.85 16.44
CA GLU A 219 7.14 4.97 17.71
C GLU A 219 5.76 4.32 17.64
N PHE A 220 5.00 4.61 16.59
CA PHE A 220 3.70 3.97 16.36
C PHE A 220 3.82 2.45 16.26
N ALA A 221 4.78 1.95 15.48
CA ALA A 221 5.00 0.52 15.35
C ALA A 221 5.40 -0.15 16.68
N ARG A 222 6.16 0.52 17.54
CA ARG A 222 6.44 0.06 18.91
C ARG A 222 5.17 -0.01 19.76
N ALA A 223 4.31 1.02 19.69
CA ALA A 223 3.03 1.01 20.40
C ALA A 223 2.12 -0.13 19.91
N ARG A 224 2.06 -0.39 18.59
CA ARG A 224 1.33 -1.51 17.99
C ARG A 224 1.85 -2.87 18.49
N ARG A 225 3.16 -3.04 18.61
CA ARG A 225 3.80 -4.23 19.21
C ARG A 225 3.44 -4.41 20.70
N GLN A 226 3.11 -3.32 21.38
CA GLN A 226 2.68 -3.30 22.78
C GLN A 226 1.16 -3.43 22.95
N GLY A 227 0.40 -3.60 21.86
CA GLY A 227 -1.05 -3.85 21.89
C GLY A 227 -1.92 -2.63 21.61
N ALA A 228 -1.35 -1.47 21.26
CA ALA A 228 -2.14 -0.34 20.74
C ALA A 228 -2.94 -0.79 19.50
N PRO A 229 -4.16 -0.29 19.23
CA PRO A 229 -4.99 -0.72 18.10
C PRO A 229 -4.42 -0.30 16.73
N PRO A 230 -4.84 -0.94 15.62
CA PRO A 230 -4.50 -0.47 14.26
C PRO A 230 -5.10 0.91 13.99
N PRO A 231 -4.60 1.64 12.97
CA PRO A 231 -5.24 2.88 12.55
C PRO A 231 -6.70 2.60 12.10
N PRO A 232 -7.60 3.59 12.26
CA PRO A 232 -8.95 3.47 11.76
C PRO A 232 -8.91 3.32 10.23
N ARG A 233 -9.82 2.50 9.70
CA ARG A 233 -9.94 2.34 8.26
C ARG A 233 -10.68 3.54 7.66
N PRO A 234 -10.19 4.12 6.56
CA PRO A 234 -10.91 5.18 5.87
C PRO A 234 -12.21 4.61 5.28
N ALA A 235 -13.27 5.44 5.27
CA ALA A 235 -14.47 5.14 4.50
C ALA A 235 -14.17 5.30 3.00
N ALA A 236 -13.47 4.32 2.43
CA ALA A 236 -13.16 4.27 1.01
C ALA A 236 -14.11 3.28 0.33
N GLY A 237 -14.79 3.72 -0.73
CA GLY A 237 -15.58 2.83 -1.58
C GLY A 237 -14.71 1.80 -2.31
N SER A 238 -15.35 0.96 -3.13
CA SER A 238 -14.64 -0.07 -3.91
C SER A 238 -13.45 0.52 -4.68
N PRO A 239 -12.25 -0.09 -4.58
CA PRO A 239 -11.07 0.42 -5.25
C PRO A 239 -11.30 0.43 -6.75
N PRO A 240 -10.92 1.49 -7.48
CA PRO A 240 -11.14 1.59 -8.92
C PRO A 240 -10.35 0.52 -9.68
N ALA A 241 -10.76 0.23 -10.92
CA ALA A 241 -10.20 -0.86 -11.70
C ALA A 241 -8.67 -0.75 -11.92
N HIS A 242 -8.14 0.46 -12.12
CA HIS A 242 -6.69 0.67 -12.27
C HIS A 242 -5.92 0.27 -11.01
N LEU A 243 -6.44 0.59 -9.81
CA LEU A 243 -5.80 0.22 -8.54
C LEU A 243 -5.84 -1.31 -8.33
N ARG A 244 -6.97 -1.95 -8.67
CA ARG A 244 -7.09 -3.42 -8.60
C ARG A 244 -6.09 -4.11 -9.54
N ARG A 245 -5.94 -3.61 -10.77
CA ARG A 245 -4.97 -4.12 -11.75
C ARG A 245 -3.54 -3.86 -11.32
N ALA A 246 -3.24 -2.68 -10.82
CA ALA A 246 -1.91 -2.34 -10.29
C ALA A 246 -1.53 -3.25 -9.13
N ARG A 247 -2.46 -3.54 -8.22
CA ARG A 247 -2.26 -4.50 -7.13
C ARG A 247 -1.90 -5.90 -7.67
N LEU A 248 -2.65 -6.42 -8.63
CA LEU A 248 -2.35 -7.73 -9.24
C LEU A 248 -0.94 -7.74 -9.88
N ALA A 249 -0.52 -6.63 -10.47
CA ALA A 249 0.78 -6.53 -11.13
C ALA A 249 1.95 -6.31 -10.14
N ARG A 250 1.74 -5.54 -9.06
CA ARG A 250 2.82 -4.98 -8.23
C ARG A 250 2.90 -5.56 -6.82
N ALA A 251 1.81 -6.09 -6.26
CA ALA A 251 1.82 -6.68 -4.92
C ALA A 251 2.86 -7.81 -4.82
N ALA A 252 3.59 -7.91 -3.71
CA ALA A 252 4.48 -9.02 -3.47
C ALA A 252 3.72 -10.30 -3.08
N THR A 253 4.04 -11.42 -3.71
CA THR A 253 3.71 -12.76 -3.24
C THR A 253 4.84 -13.24 -2.34
N LEU A 254 4.54 -13.52 -1.07
CA LEU A 254 5.53 -13.90 -0.07
C LEU A 254 5.39 -15.39 0.28
N LEU A 255 6.41 -16.17 -0.08
CA LEU A 255 6.42 -17.61 0.17
C LEU A 255 6.93 -17.95 1.56
N PRO A 256 6.54 -19.11 2.12
CA PRO A 256 7.21 -19.67 3.28
C PRO A 256 8.73 -19.78 3.03
N GLY A 257 9.54 -19.28 3.97
CA GLY A 257 11.00 -19.19 3.81
C GLY A 257 11.50 -17.82 3.35
N GLY A 258 10.62 -16.86 3.07
CA GLY A 258 10.99 -15.45 2.86
C GLY A 258 11.27 -15.06 1.41
N ALA A 259 11.10 -15.96 0.45
CA ALA A 259 11.18 -15.62 -0.96
C ALA A 259 10.02 -14.69 -1.36
N GLU A 260 10.35 -13.62 -2.08
CA GLU A 260 9.43 -12.59 -2.55
C GLU A 260 9.37 -12.66 -4.08
N VAL A 261 8.17 -12.83 -4.64
CA VAL A 261 7.92 -12.87 -6.09
C VAL A 261 6.87 -11.81 -6.43
N PRO A 262 7.07 -10.96 -7.45
CA PRO A 262 6.02 -10.05 -7.90
C PRO A 262 4.76 -10.82 -8.32
N SER A 263 3.59 -10.44 -7.78
CA SER A 263 2.32 -11.12 -8.10
C SER A 263 1.98 -11.08 -9.59
N GLY A 264 2.48 -10.09 -10.32
CA GLY A 264 2.34 -10.02 -11.78
C GLY A 264 3.03 -11.20 -12.50
N GLU A 265 4.17 -11.66 -12.00
CA GLU A 265 4.86 -12.83 -12.54
C GLU A 265 4.11 -14.12 -12.22
N VAL A 266 3.56 -14.23 -11.00
CA VAL A 266 2.68 -15.34 -10.62
C VAL A 266 1.47 -15.39 -11.54
N LEU A 267 0.81 -14.25 -11.79
CA LEU A 267 -0.34 -14.17 -12.68
C LEU A 267 0.03 -14.53 -14.12
N ALA A 268 1.18 -14.07 -14.62
CA ALA A 268 1.68 -14.42 -15.94
C ALA A 268 1.97 -15.93 -16.06
N ALA A 269 2.52 -16.56 -15.01
CA ALA A 269 2.73 -18.00 -14.96
C ALA A 269 1.40 -18.77 -14.91
N LEU A 270 0.43 -18.31 -14.10
CA LEU A 270 -0.92 -18.87 -14.05
C LEU A 270 -1.60 -18.80 -15.41
N ALA A 271 -1.43 -17.71 -16.16
CA ALA A 271 -2.00 -17.53 -17.49
C ALA A 271 -1.51 -18.57 -18.52
N ARG A 272 -0.34 -19.20 -18.29
CA ARG A 272 0.23 -20.24 -19.14
C ARG A 272 -0.22 -21.66 -18.76
N ARG A 273 -0.95 -21.84 -17.66
CA ARG A 273 -1.41 -23.17 -17.23
C ARG A 273 -2.53 -23.69 -18.14
N PRO A 274 -2.64 -25.01 -18.35
CA PRO A 274 -3.75 -25.60 -19.12
C PRO A 274 -5.15 -25.24 -18.56
N ASP A 275 -5.26 -25.05 -17.24
CA ASP A 275 -6.51 -24.71 -16.56
C ASP A 275 -6.76 -23.20 -16.41
N ALA A 276 -5.91 -22.33 -16.97
CA ALA A 276 -5.99 -20.87 -16.82
C ALA A 276 -7.36 -20.31 -17.22
N ARG A 277 -7.89 -20.74 -18.37
CA ARG A 277 -9.22 -20.29 -18.86
C ARG A 277 -10.33 -20.68 -17.90
N ARG A 278 -10.26 -21.88 -17.33
CA ARG A 278 -11.23 -22.37 -16.34
C ARG A 278 -11.16 -21.54 -15.05
N LEU A 279 -9.96 -21.29 -14.54
CA LEU A 279 -9.73 -20.46 -13.35
C LEU A 279 -10.26 -19.03 -13.56
N ALA A 280 -9.94 -18.43 -14.70
CA ALA A 280 -10.41 -17.09 -15.05
C ALA A 280 -11.94 -17.04 -15.17
N ALA A 281 -12.58 -18.00 -15.83
CA ALA A 281 -14.03 -18.06 -15.97
C ALA A 281 -14.73 -18.18 -14.61
N VAL A 282 -14.21 -19.00 -13.70
CA VAL A 282 -14.74 -19.12 -12.32
C VAL A 282 -14.59 -17.78 -11.60
N GLY A 283 -13.40 -17.18 -11.60
CA GLY A 283 -13.16 -15.90 -10.93
C GLY A 283 -14.00 -14.75 -11.47
N LEU A 284 -14.16 -14.66 -12.79
CA LEU A 284 -14.96 -13.63 -13.46
C LEU A 284 -16.45 -13.72 -13.11
N ARG A 285 -17.02 -14.94 -13.07
CA ARG A 285 -18.42 -15.12 -12.65
C ARG A 285 -18.64 -14.62 -11.22
N ARG A 286 -17.76 -14.99 -10.28
CA ARG A 286 -17.83 -14.51 -8.89
C ARG A 286 -17.79 -12.98 -8.82
N ALA A 287 -16.78 -12.38 -9.47
CA ALA A 287 -16.60 -10.93 -9.47
C ALA A 287 -17.78 -10.20 -10.14
N ALA A 288 -18.34 -10.74 -11.21
CA ALA A 288 -19.48 -10.16 -11.90
C ALA A 288 -20.75 -10.23 -11.04
N LEU A 289 -21.03 -11.36 -10.39
CA LEU A 289 -22.16 -11.50 -9.48
C LEU A 289 -22.04 -10.58 -8.26
N ALA A 290 -20.85 -10.47 -7.67
CA ALA A 290 -20.61 -9.52 -6.58
C ALA A 290 -20.79 -8.06 -7.03
N ALA A 291 -20.35 -7.71 -8.25
CA ALA A 291 -20.55 -6.38 -8.82
C ALA A 291 -22.04 -6.09 -9.10
N LEU A 292 -22.78 -7.07 -9.63
CA LEU A 292 -24.22 -6.97 -9.85
C LEU A 292 -24.96 -6.76 -8.53
N ALA A 293 -24.64 -7.56 -7.50
CA ALA A 293 -25.20 -7.40 -6.16
C ALA A 293 -24.98 -5.98 -5.62
N ARG A 294 -23.77 -5.42 -5.76
CA ARG A 294 -23.50 -4.01 -5.40
C ARG A 294 -24.33 -3.02 -6.21
N SER A 295 -24.51 -3.24 -7.51
CA SER A 295 -25.35 -2.36 -8.34
C SER A 295 -26.83 -2.39 -7.96
N MET A 296 -27.29 -3.46 -7.33
CA MET A 296 -28.62 -3.58 -6.73
C MET A 296 -28.71 -2.95 -5.33
N GLY A 297 -27.64 -2.29 -4.86
CA GLY A 297 -27.58 -1.69 -3.52
C GLY A 297 -27.30 -2.68 -2.39
N LEU A 298 -26.92 -3.93 -2.70
CA LEU A 298 -26.55 -4.90 -1.67
C LEU A 298 -25.14 -4.60 -1.13
N ALA A 299 -25.01 -4.74 0.18
CA ALA A 299 -23.74 -4.68 0.89
C ALA A 299 -23.57 -5.92 1.76
N ALA A 300 -22.35 -6.45 1.86
CA ALA A 300 -22.03 -7.55 2.76
C ALA A 300 -21.92 -7.03 4.19
N GLY A 301 -22.62 -7.69 5.13
CA GLY A 301 -22.44 -7.43 6.55
C GLY A 301 -21.11 -7.97 7.07
N GLU A 302 -20.67 -7.49 8.24
CA GLU A 302 -19.42 -7.96 8.87
C GLU A 302 -19.48 -9.46 9.21
N ALA A 303 -20.62 -9.94 9.72
CA ALA A 303 -20.81 -11.35 10.03
C ALA A 303 -20.76 -12.25 8.80
N GLU A 304 -21.39 -11.83 7.69
CA GLU A 304 -21.38 -12.55 6.41
C GLU A 304 -19.97 -12.61 5.83
N THR A 305 -19.25 -11.47 5.87
CA THR A 305 -17.85 -11.37 5.41
C THR A 305 -16.93 -12.28 6.22
N ALA A 306 -17.11 -12.34 7.54
CA ALA A 306 -16.32 -13.19 8.42
C ALA A 306 -16.62 -14.69 8.19
N GLU A 307 -17.88 -15.07 7.93
CA GLU A 307 -18.19 -16.46 7.57
C GLU A 307 -17.63 -16.84 6.20
N ALA A 308 -17.71 -15.95 5.20
CA ALA A 308 -17.12 -16.16 3.89
C ALA A 308 -15.60 -16.40 3.99
N GLU A 309 -14.90 -15.64 4.84
CA GLU A 309 -13.48 -15.84 5.10
C GLU A 309 -13.21 -17.21 5.73
N ARG A 310 -13.94 -17.57 6.80
CA ARG A 310 -13.77 -18.88 7.45
C ARG A 310 -14.02 -20.03 6.47
N ALA A 311 -15.07 -19.93 5.65
CA ALA A 311 -15.40 -20.94 4.64
C ALA A 311 -14.33 -21.04 3.53
N TRP A 312 -13.75 -19.91 3.11
CA TRP A 312 -12.66 -19.90 2.15
C TRP A 312 -11.39 -20.56 2.73
N LEU A 313 -10.96 -20.13 3.92
CA LEU A 313 -9.76 -20.68 4.57
C LEU A 313 -9.90 -22.18 4.89
N ARG A 314 -11.08 -22.63 5.37
CA ARG A 314 -11.36 -24.06 5.57
C ARG A 314 -11.21 -24.86 4.28
N ARG A 315 -11.77 -24.38 3.16
CA ARG A 315 -11.65 -25.04 1.84
C ARG A 315 -10.21 -25.07 1.33
N ALA A 316 -9.42 -24.05 1.66
CA ALA A 316 -8.00 -23.99 1.33
C ALA A 316 -7.11 -24.83 2.29
N GLY A 317 -7.69 -25.47 3.32
CA GLY A 317 -6.94 -26.23 4.32
C GLY A 317 -6.10 -25.36 5.25
N VAL A 318 -6.42 -24.07 5.37
CA VAL A 318 -5.63 -23.09 6.12
C VAL A 318 -6.18 -22.99 7.55
N ARG A 319 -5.32 -23.31 8.52
CA ARG A 319 -5.62 -23.11 9.95
C ARG A 319 -5.57 -21.62 10.32
N PRO A 320 -6.25 -21.16 11.38
CA PRO A 320 -6.26 -19.76 11.79
C PRO A 320 -4.86 -19.15 11.96
N GLU A 321 -3.91 -19.91 12.50
CA GLU A 321 -2.52 -19.47 12.73
C GLU A 321 -1.75 -19.28 11.41
N GLY A 322 -2.14 -20.01 10.36
CA GLY A 322 -1.56 -19.94 9.02
C GLY A 322 -2.17 -18.85 8.14
N ARG A 323 -3.24 -18.16 8.59
CA ARG A 323 -3.97 -17.17 7.79
C ARG A 323 -3.05 -16.11 7.19
N ALA A 324 -2.24 -15.45 8.02
CA ALA A 324 -1.41 -14.34 7.56
C ALA A 324 -0.40 -14.78 6.49
N ALA A 325 0.25 -15.93 6.69
CA ALA A 325 1.20 -16.49 5.74
C ALA A 325 0.53 -16.91 4.43
N PHE A 326 -0.66 -17.53 4.51
CA PHE A 326 -1.42 -17.89 3.33
C PHE A 326 -1.85 -16.68 2.51
N LEU A 327 -2.38 -15.63 3.15
CA LEU A 327 -2.76 -14.40 2.48
C LEU A 327 -1.55 -13.74 1.79
N ALA A 328 -0.41 -13.68 2.48
CA ALA A 328 0.81 -13.14 1.90
C ALA A 328 1.31 -13.98 0.70
N ALA A 329 1.17 -15.31 0.73
CA ALA A 329 1.46 -16.21 -0.38
C ALA A 329 0.46 -16.11 -1.54
N CYS A 330 -0.72 -15.51 -1.31
CA CYS A 330 -1.66 -15.12 -2.36
C CYS A 330 -1.45 -13.68 -2.86
N GLY A 331 -0.45 -12.96 -2.35
CA GLY A 331 -0.24 -11.54 -2.65
C GLY A 331 -1.29 -10.60 -2.04
N LEU A 332 -1.96 -11.04 -0.96
CA LEU A 332 -3.05 -10.32 -0.31
C LEU A 332 -2.63 -9.73 1.06
N ASP A 333 -2.95 -8.45 1.25
CA ASP A 333 -3.04 -7.84 2.58
C ASP A 333 -4.44 -8.03 3.20
N ASP A 334 -4.64 -7.54 4.42
CA ASP A 334 -5.92 -7.70 5.12
C ASP A 334 -7.09 -6.94 4.48
N GLY A 335 -6.84 -5.76 3.89
CA GLY A 335 -7.89 -4.99 3.21
C GLY A 335 -8.31 -5.67 1.90
N ALA A 336 -7.35 -6.21 1.16
CA ALA A 336 -7.59 -7.00 -0.05
C ALA A 336 -8.31 -8.33 0.26
N ALA A 337 -7.88 -9.04 1.30
CA ALA A 337 -8.53 -10.28 1.75
C ALA A 337 -9.97 -10.04 2.20
N ARG A 338 -10.22 -8.96 2.97
CA ARG A 338 -11.57 -8.57 3.37
C ARG A 338 -12.46 -8.31 2.16
N ARG A 339 -12.00 -7.53 1.19
CA ARG A 339 -12.76 -7.26 -0.05
C ARG A 339 -13.08 -8.52 -0.85
N LEU A 340 -12.14 -9.46 -0.93
CA LEU A 340 -12.40 -10.77 -1.51
C LEU A 340 -13.52 -11.50 -0.76
N CYS A 341 -13.52 -11.44 0.58
CA CYS A 341 -14.55 -12.08 1.39
C CYS A 341 -15.91 -11.37 1.30
N GLU A 342 -15.93 -10.05 1.14
CA GLU A 342 -17.14 -9.29 0.82
C GLU A 342 -17.71 -9.72 -0.55
N ASP A 343 -16.86 -9.90 -1.57
CA ASP A 343 -17.28 -10.40 -2.87
C ASP A 343 -17.89 -11.81 -2.76
N LEU A 344 -17.25 -12.71 -2.00
CA LEU A 344 -17.77 -14.05 -1.73
C LEU A 344 -19.10 -14.04 -0.98
N ALA A 345 -19.26 -13.13 0.00
CA ALA A 345 -20.50 -12.97 0.75
C ALA A 345 -21.64 -12.44 -0.15
N LEU A 346 -21.34 -11.43 -0.98
CA LEU A 346 -22.30 -10.87 -1.93
C LEU A 346 -22.72 -11.89 -3.00
N GLU A 347 -21.78 -12.67 -3.53
CA GLU A 347 -22.07 -13.77 -4.44
C GLU A 347 -23.02 -14.78 -3.78
N ALA A 348 -22.70 -15.25 -2.57
CA ALA A 348 -23.54 -16.21 -1.85
C ALA A 348 -24.93 -15.65 -1.56
N ARG A 349 -25.01 -14.37 -1.17
CA ARG A 349 -26.28 -13.69 -0.91
C ARG A 349 -27.13 -13.57 -2.17
N LEU A 350 -26.53 -13.17 -3.30
CA LEU A 350 -27.24 -13.05 -4.57
C LEU A 350 -27.75 -14.41 -5.05
N LEU A 351 -26.92 -15.47 -4.95
CA LEU A 351 -27.33 -16.83 -5.28
C LEU A 351 -28.45 -17.34 -4.36
N GLY A 352 -28.38 -17.04 -3.06
CA GLY A 352 -29.42 -17.41 -2.09
C GLY A 352 -30.75 -16.67 -2.28
N MET A 353 -30.79 -15.67 -3.15
CA MET A 353 -32.01 -14.99 -3.55
C MET A 353 -32.26 -15.09 -5.06
N ALA A 354 -31.59 -15.99 -5.79
CA ALA A 354 -31.60 -16.02 -7.26
C ALA A 354 -33.02 -16.05 -7.85
N GLU A 355 -33.92 -16.86 -7.30
CA GLU A 355 -35.33 -16.97 -7.70
C GLU A 355 -36.08 -15.63 -7.70
N ARG A 356 -35.69 -14.71 -6.81
CA ARG A 356 -36.32 -13.38 -6.67
C ARG A 356 -35.40 -12.22 -7.06
N ALA A 357 -34.15 -12.49 -7.42
CA ALA A 357 -33.15 -11.48 -7.72
C ALA A 357 -33.40 -10.82 -9.09
N VAL A 358 -34.02 -11.57 -10.00
CA VAL A 358 -34.43 -11.16 -11.34
C VAL A 358 -35.81 -11.75 -11.64
N PRO A 359 -36.60 -11.16 -12.57
CA PRO A 359 -37.82 -11.77 -13.05
C PRO A 359 -37.54 -13.19 -13.59
N ASP A 360 -38.38 -14.15 -13.20
CA ASP A 360 -38.23 -15.58 -13.56
C ASP A 360 -36.83 -16.13 -13.26
N GLY A 361 -36.29 -15.81 -12.08
CA GLY A 361 -34.98 -16.24 -11.63
C GLY A 361 -34.88 -17.76 -11.40
N PRO A 362 -33.69 -18.36 -11.56
CA PRO A 362 -33.54 -19.81 -11.50
C PRO A 362 -33.62 -20.35 -10.07
N SER A 363 -34.22 -21.53 -9.92
CA SER A 363 -34.27 -22.27 -8.66
C SER A 363 -32.95 -22.99 -8.36
N TRP A 364 -32.82 -23.47 -7.12
CA TRP A 364 -31.70 -24.32 -6.73
C TRP A 364 -31.64 -25.61 -7.57
N GLU A 365 -32.77 -26.25 -7.82
CA GLU A 365 -32.88 -27.49 -8.61
C GLU A 365 -32.43 -27.26 -10.06
N GLU A 366 -32.82 -26.16 -10.68
CA GLU A 366 -32.39 -25.80 -12.04
C GLU A 366 -30.87 -25.62 -12.10
N GLY A 367 -30.29 -24.93 -11.12
CA GLY A 367 -28.85 -24.77 -10.99
C GLY A 367 -28.11 -26.10 -10.80
N LEU A 368 -28.60 -26.98 -9.92
CA LEU A 368 -28.04 -28.31 -9.70
C LEU A 368 -28.10 -29.16 -10.98
N ALA A 369 -29.28 -29.21 -11.63
CA ALA A 369 -29.47 -29.99 -12.85
C ALA A 369 -28.54 -29.52 -13.97
N LEU A 370 -28.41 -28.20 -14.16
CA LEU A 370 -27.51 -27.62 -15.14
C LEU A 370 -26.05 -28.04 -14.89
N ALA A 371 -25.55 -27.86 -13.67
CA ALA A 371 -24.17 -28.20 -13.32
C ALA A 371 -23.90 -29.71 -13.41
N ALA A 372 -24.82 -30.55 -12.93
CA ALA A 372 -24.68 -32.00 -12.96
C ALA A 372 -24.68 -32.56 -14.39
N ARG A 373 -25.49 -31.99 -15.31
CA ARG A 373 -25.52 -32.39 -16.72
C ARG A 373 -24.24 -31.98 -17.44
N LEU A 374 -23.76 -30.75 -17.23
CA LEU A 374 -22.52 -30.27 -17.84
C LEU A 374 -21.28 -31.00 -17.30
N GLY A 375 -21.29 -31.40 -16.02
CA GLY A 375 -20.17 -32.04 -15.35
C GLY A 375 -20.15 -33.57 -15.42
N GLY A 376 -21.15 -34.21 -16.02
CA GLY A 376 -21.26 -35.67 -16.08
C GLY A 376 -21.78 -36.35 -14.81
N ALA A 377 -21.99 -35.61 -13.72
CA ALA A 377 -22.55 -36.16 -12.48
C ALA A 377 -23.98 -36.70 -12.65
N TRP A 378 -24.76 -36.15 -13.61
CA TRP A 378 -26.11 -36.62 -13.89
C TRP A 378 -26.14 -38.06 -14.40
N PRO A 379 -25.45 -38.44 -15.50
CA PRO A 379 -25.40 -39.83 -15.93
C PRO A 379 -24.71 -40.75 -14.91
N GLU A 380 -23.71 -40.28 -14.16
CA GLU A 380 -23.09 -41.07 -13.08
C GLU A 380 -24.11 -41.46 -12.00
N GLU A 381 -24.91 -40.50 -11.53
CA GLU A 381 -25.92 -40.77 -10.51
C GLU A 381 -27.07 -41.62 -11.06
N ALA A 382 -27.50 -41.36 -12.31
CA ALA A 382 -28.50 -42.17 -12.98
C ALA A 382 -28.06 -43.64 -13.10
N GLN A 383 -26.79 -43.89 -13.41
CA GLN A 383 -26.21 -45.24 -13.43
C GLN A 383 -26.16 -45.86 -12.03
N ARG A 384 -25.77 -45.10 -11.00
CA ARG A 384 -25.77 -45.57 -9.60
C ARG A 384 -27.16 -46.02 -9.12
N LEU A 385 -28.21 -45.30 -9.51
CA LEU A 385 -29.60 -45.62 -9.13
C LEU A 385 -30.14 -46.90 -9.78
N VAL A 386 -29.63 -47.26 -10.98
CA VAL A 386 -30.01 -48.50 -11.68
C VAL A 386 -29.12 -49.69 -11.28
N ALA A 387 -27.95 -49.45 -10.70
CA ALA A 387 -27.05 -50.50 -10.25
C ALA A 387 -27.63 -51.27 -9.04
N PRO A 388 -27.51 -52.61 -9.00
CA PRO A 388 -27.98 -53.41 -7.87
C PRO A 388 -27.24 -53.03 -6.57
N PRO A 389 -27.89 -53.04 -5.39
CA PRO A 389 -27.26 -52.67 -4.14
C PRO A 389 -26.04 -53.55 -3.86
N THR A 390 -24.89 -52.93 -3.64
CA THR A 390 -23.67 -53.65 -3.28
C THR A 390 -23.87 -54.31 -1.91
N SER A 391 -23.87 -55.64 -1.88
CA SER A 391 -23.96 -56.41 -0.63
C SER A 391 -22.84 -55.99 0.34
N PRO A 392 -23.14 -55.79 1.64
CA PRO A 392 -22.11 -55.44 2.61
C PRO A 392 -21.11 -56.59 2.71
N ARG A 393 -19.82 -56.28 2.54
CA ARG A 393 -18.70 -57.23 2.71
C ARG A 393 -18.92 -58.04 4.00
N ARG A 394 -19.16 -59.34 3.87
CA ARG A 394 -19.19 -60.29 4.99
C ARG A 394 -17.90 -60.13 5.80
N ARG A 395 -17.99 -59.53 6.99
CA ARG A 395 -17.01 -59.70 8.06
C ARG A 395 -16.93 -61.20 8.33
N THR A 396 -15.81 -61.81 7.95
CA THR A 396 -15.46 -63.19 8.28
C THR A 396 -15.37 -63.33 9.80
N ARG A 397 -16.46 -63.76 10.45
CA ARG A 397 -16.41 -64.33 11.80
C ARG A 397 -15.67 -65.67 11.68
N ARG A 398 -14.38 -65.67 12.01
CA ARG A 398 -13.66 -66.89 12.43
C ARG A 398 -14.37 -67.42 13.68
N ARG A 399 -15.16 -68.49 13.54
CA ARG A 399 -15.61 -69.31 14.67
C ARG A 399 -14.39 -70.06 15.21
N ARG A 400 -14.06 -69.80 16.48
CA ARG A 400 -13.37 -70.77 17.34
C ARG A 400 -14.42 -71.79 17.81
N SER A 401 -14.06 -73.06 17.80
CA SER A 401 -14.73 -74.16 18.49
C SER A 401 -13.65 -75.18 18.89
N PRO A 402 -13.91 -76.06 19.85
CA PRO A 402 -13.84 -75.85 21.29
C PRO A 402 -12.49 -76.31 21.87
#